data_AF-A0A9E6SUC2-F1
#
_entry.id   AF-A0A9E6SUC2-F1
#
_cell.length_a   1.000
_cell.length_b   1.000
_cell.length_c   1.000
_cell.angle_alpha   90.00
_cell.angle_beta   90.00
_cell.angle_gamma   90.00
#
_symmetry.space_group_name_H-M   'P 1'
#
loop_
_entity.id
_entity.type
_entity.pdbx_description
1 polymer ?
#
loop_
_entity_poly.entity_id
_entity_poly.type
_entity_poly.pdbx_seq_one_letter_code
_entity_poly.pdbx_strand_id
1 'polypeptide(L)'
;MAKPHGSVRIGPISLFTLIITLCLAVMAVLTVTTAQASYSLTARQADAVTMLYRDERAAQLFVSKIDEALSVGTKDKSFSTADFEAGLDEIVASTVKELGDGAPAIEADWMAAYDACAAAGVDMVGVEKPLVGAVSATISGQDGRSLQIVVGITPDSTCELLSWKAVSTWTEEGAGETLWAG
;
A
#
# COMPACT_ATOMS: atom_id res chain seq x y z
N MET A 1 -69.73 -30.12 13.34
CA MET A 1 -69.07 -31.45 13.28
C MET A 1 -67.56 -31.22 13.23
N ALA A 2 -66.84 -31.52 14.32
CA ALA A 2 -65.38 -31.38 14.38
C ALA A 2 -64.73 -32.69 13.91
N LYS A 3 -63.84 -32.61 12.92
CA LYS A 3 -63.10 -33.76 12.38
C LYS A 3 -62.01 -34.16 13.37
N PRO A 4 -61.94 -35.43 13.82
CA PRO A 4 -60.88 -35.85 14.74
C PRO A 4 -59.53 -35.82 14.02
N HIS A 5 -58.58 -35.06 14.57
CA HIS A 5 -57.20 -35.06 14.10
C HIS A 5 -56.60 -36.44 14.38
N GLY A 6 -56.19 -37.14 13.31
CA GLY A 6 -55.45 -38.39 13.42
C GLY A 6 -54.15 -38.16 14.17
N SER A 7 -53.99 -38.83 15.31
CA SER A 7 -52.71 -38.93 16.04
C SER A 7 -51.68 -39.59 15.11
N VAL A 8 -50.84 -38.78 14.48
CA VAL A 8 -49.68 -39.28 13.73
C VAL A 8 -48.75 -39.94 14.75
N ARG A 9 -48.70 -41.27 14.76
CA ARG A 9 -47.67 -42.02 15.51
C ARG A 9 -46.35 -41.80 14.78
N ILE A 10 -45.64 -40.73 15.11
CA ILE A 10 -44.26 -40.53 14.67
C ILE A 10 -43.45 -41.70 15.24
N GLY A 11 -43.12 -42.65 14.36
CA GLY A 11 -42.23 -43.74 14.71
C GLY A 11 -40.83 -43.20 15.03
N PRO A 12 -40.03 -43.87 15.89
CA PRO A 12 -38.69 -43.44 16.26
C PRO A 12 -37.78 -43.12 15.05
N ILE A 13 -37.98 -43.80 13.92
CA ILE A 13 -37.24 -43.57 12.66
C ILE A 13 -37.47 -42.16 12.11
N SER A 14 -38.71 -41.64 12.14
CA SER A 14 -39.02 -40.29 11.65
C SER A 14 -38.41 -39.21 12.54
N LEU A 15 -38.21 -39.50 13.84
CA LEU A 15 -37.54 -38.60 14.77
C LEU A 15 -36.02 -38.56 14.49
N PHE A 16 -35.39 -39.72 14.32
CA PHE A 16 -33.97 -39.78 13.95
C PHE A 16 -33.67 -39.06 12.63
N THR A 17 -34.51 -39.25 11.61
CA THR A 17 -34.32 -38.55 10.33
C THR A 17 -34.43 -37.04 10.49
N LEU A 18 -35.35 -36.55 11.32
CA LEU A 18 -35.54 -35.12 11.55
C LEU A 18 -34.33 -34.50 12.28
N ILE A 19 -33.77 -35.21 13.27
CA ILE A 19 -32.57 -34.73 13.97
C ILE A 19 -31.38 -34.68 13.00
N ILE A 20 -31.18 -35.71 12.19
CA ILE A 20 -30.09 -35.75 11.22
C ILE A 20 -30.22 -34.61 10.19
N THR A 21 -31.41 -34.38 9.63
CA THR A 21 -31.60 -33.28 8.68
C THR A 21 -31.39 -31.92 9.32
N LEU A 22 -31.82 -31.73 10.57
CA LEU A 22 -31.56 -30.51 11.33
C LEU A 22 -30.06 -30.32 11.56
N CYS A 23 -29.32 -31.36 11.96
CA CYS A 23 -27.87 -31.31 12.15
C CYS A 23 -27.14 -30.97 10.84
N LEU A 24 -27.51 -31.62 9.74
CA LEU A 24 -26.94 -31.32 8.41
C LEU A 24 -27.23 -29.88 7.99
N ALA A 25 -28.45 -29.39 8.22
CA ALA A 25 -28.81 -28.00 7.92
C ALA A 25 -27.99 -27.01 8.75
N VAL A 26 -27.83 -27.25 10.06
CA VAL A 26 -27.02 -26.38 10.94
C VAL A 26 -25.55 -26.39 10.52
N MET A 27 -24.98 -27.56 10.23
CA MET A 27 -23.60 -27.66 9.72
C MET A 27 -23.45 -26.90 8.40
N ALA A 28 -24.40 -27.05 7.47
CA ALA A 28 -24.39 -26.30 6.22
C ALA A 28 -24.40 -24.79 6.45
N VAL A 29 -25.29 -24.28 7.32
CA VAL A 29 -25.34 -22.85 7.64
C VAL A 29 -24.03 -22.36 8.25
N LEU A 30 -23.46 -23.09 9.22
CA LEU A 30 -22.19 -22.74 9.85
C LEU A 30 -21.03 -22.71 8.84
N THR A 31 -20.98 -23.67 7.91
CA THR A 31 -19.95 -23.68 6.85
C THR A 31 -20.09 -22.47 5.92
N VAL A 32 -21.32 -22.08 5.55
CA VAL A 32 -21.56 -20.90 4.71
C VAL A 32 -21.17 -19.62 5.43
N THR A 33 -21.54 -19.46 6.70
CA THR A 33 -21.17 -18.25 7.47
C THR A 33 -19.66 -18.11 7.62
N THR A 34 -18.95 -19.23 7.88
CA THR A 34 -17.49 -19.23 7.96
C THR A 34 -16.87 -18.92 6.60
N ALA A 35 -17.40 -19.47 5.50
CA ALA A 35 -16.92 -19.18 4.16
C ALA A 35 -17.09 -17.71 3.78
N GLN A 36 -18.23 -17.08 4.14
CA GLN A 36 -18.48 -15.66 3.91
C GLN A 36 -17.53 -14.77 4.71
N ALA A 37 -17.28 -15.11 5.98
CA ALA A 37 -16.31 -14.39 6.81
C ALA A 37 -14.90 -14.47 6.19
N SER A 38 -14.44 -15.66 5.82
CA SER A 38 -13.16 -15.87 5.15
C SER A 38 -13.07 -15.11 3.84
N TYR A 39 -14.13 -15.11 3.02
CA TYR A 39 -14.17 -14.35 1.78
C TYR A 39 -14.00 -12.85 2.02
N SER A 40 -14.73 -12.29 2.99
CA SER A 40 -14.64 -10.86 3.31
C SER A 40 -13.24 -10.44 3.78
N LEU A 41 -12.57 -11.31 4.55
CA LEU A 41 -11.19 -11.07 5.00
C LEU A 41 -10.22 -11.11 3.82
N THR A 42 -10.31 -12.14 2.97
CA THR A 42 -9.46 -12.28 1.78
C THR A 42 -9.67 -11.13 0.80
N ALA A 43 -10.90 -10.65 0.63
CA ALA A 43 -11.19 -9.50 -0.22
C ALA A 43 -10.43 -8.25 0.28
N ARG A 44 -10.51 -7.95 1.58
CA ARG A 44 -9.75 -6.83 2.17
C ARG A 44 -8.24 -6.99 2.05
N GLN A 45 -7.73 -8.22 2.18
CA GLN A 45 -6.32 -8.51 1.96
C GLN A 45 -5.91 -8.27 0.51
N ALA A 46 -6.74 -8.69 -0.46
CA ALA A 46 -6.49 -8.45 -1.88
C ALA A 46 -6.50 -6.95 -2.22
N ASP A 47 -7.44 -6.19 -1.66
CA ASP A 47 -7.51 -4.73 -1.83
C ASP A 47 -6.25 -4.06 -1.25
N ALA A 48 -5.85 -4.41 -0.03
CA ALA A 48 -4.66 -3.85 0.61
C ALA A 48 -3.36 -4.16 -0.17
N VAL A 49 -3.24 -5.36 -0.73
CA VAL A 49 -2.10 -5.74 -1.58
C VAL A 49 -2.11 -4.96 -2.89
N THR A 50 -3.29 -4.76 -3.49
CA THR A 50 -3.45 -3.96 -4.72
C THR A 50 -3.02 -2.51 -4.50
N MET A 51 -3.39 -1.92 -3.37
CA MET A 51 -2.96 -0.56 -3.00
C MET A 51 -1.45 -0.48 -2.81
N LEU A 52 -0.83 -1.44 -2.12
CA LEU A 52 0.64 -1.49 -1.95
C LEU A 52 1.37 -1.53 -3.30
N TYR A 53 0.92 -2.38 -4.23
CA TYR A 53 1.53 -2.46 -5.56
C TYR A 53 1.33 -1.19 -6.38
N ARG A 54 0.25 -0.44 -6.12
CA ARG A 54 0.01 0.85 -6.78
C ARG A 54 1.04 1.88 -6.33
N ASP A 55 1.32 1.97 -5.03
CA ASP A 55 2.30 2.90 -4.48
C ASP A 55 3.71 2.53 -4.90
N GLU A 56 4.03 1.23 -4.90
CA GLU A 56 5.30 0.69 -5.39
C GLU A 56 5.53 1.04 -6.87
N ARG A 57 4.51 0.85 -7.71
CA ARG A 57 4.58 1.24 -9.13
C ARG A 57 4.83 2.73 -9.30
N ALA A 58 4.17 3.57 -8.51
CA ALA A 58 4.36 5.02 -8.56
C ALA A 58 5.79 5.43 -8.19
N ALA A 59 6.33 4.84 -7.12
CA ALA A 59 7.71 5.08 -6.72
C ALA A 59 8.71 4.59 -7.77
N GLN A 60 8.51 3.40 -8.36
CA GLN A 60 9.40 2.88 -9.41
C GLN A 60 9.38 3.75 -10.66
N LEU A 61 8.19 4.23 -11.05
CA LEU A 61 8.06 5.17 -12.16
C LEU A 61 8.76 6.49 -11.85
N PHE A 62 8.58 7.03 -10.65
CA PHE A 62 9.24 8.26 -10.23
C PHE A 62 10.77 8.15 -10.29
N VAL A 63 11.33 7.06 -9.76
CA VAL A 63 12.77 6.77 -9.85
C VAL A 63 13.23 6.68 -11.31
N SER A 64 12.44 6.06 -12.19
CA SER A 64 12.77 6.00 -13.62
C SER A 64 12.79 7.38 -14.29
N LYS A 65 11.90 8.30 -13.87
CA LYS A 65 11.89 9.68 -14.37
C LYS A 65 13.07 10.49 -13.87
N ILE A 66 13.50 10.26 -12.62
CA ILE A 66 14.74 10.83 -12.10
C ILE A 66 15.94 10.37 -12.95
N ASP A 67 16.05 9.06 -13.21
CA ASP A 67 17.13 8.52 -14.05
C ASP A 67 17.08 9.05 -15.48
N GLU A 68 15.88 9.16 -16.08
CA GLU A 68 15.69 9.76 -17.41
C GLU A 68 16.18 11.22 -17.43
N ALA A 69 15.80 12.03 -16.45
CA ALA A 69 16.21 13.43 -16.33
C ALA A 69 17.73 13.57 -16.14
N LEU A 70 18.34 12.70 -15.32
CA LEU A 70 19.79 12.66 -15.14
C LEU A 70 20.52 12.27 -16.42
N SER A 71 20.00 11.29 -17.18
CA SER A 71 20.59 10.83 -18.43
C SER A 71 20.67 11.92 -19.51
N VAL A 72 19.73 12.87 -19.51
CA VAL A 72 19.77 14.05 -20.38
C VAL A 72 20.90 14.99 -19.96
N GLY A 73 21.01 15.27 -18.66
CA GLY A 73 22.09 16.09 -18.10
C GLY A 73 23.49 15.51 -18.36
N THR A 74 23.63 14.17 -18.37
CA THR A 74 24.88 13.48 -18.74
C THR A 74 25.27 13.73 -20.20
N LYS A 75 24.30 13.70 -21.12
CA LYS A 75 24.56 13.92 -22.56
C LYS A 75 25.00 15.34 -22.84
N ASP A 76 24.40 16.30 -22.13
CA ASP A 76 24.66 17.72 -22.32
C ASP A 76 25.85 18.24 -21.50
N LYS A 77 26.43 17.40 -20.61
CA LYS A 77 27.53 17.74 -19.68
C LYS A 77 27.26 18.99 -18.84
N SER A 78 25.99 19.31 -18.61
CA SER A 78 25.55 20.55 -17.97
C SER A 78 24.74 20.29 -16.70
N PHE A 79 24.86 19.11 -16.10
CA PHE A 79 24.11 18.80 -14.89
C PHE A 79 24.43 19.79 -13.78
N SER A 80 23.39 20.47 -13.32
CA SER A 80 23.40 21.43 -12.22
C SER A 80 22.37 20.98 -11.22
N THR A 81 22.75 20.90 -9.95
CA THR A 81 21.81 20.52 -8.87
C THR A 81 20.69 21.55 -8.73
N ALA A 82 20.96 22.82 -8.96
CA ALA A 82 19.95 23.88 -8.91
C ALA A 82 18.90 23.75 -10.03
N ASP A 83 19.33 23.36 -11.24
CA ASP A 83 18.41 23.16 -12.36
C ASP A 83 17.57 21.90 -12.16
N PHE A 84 18.17 20.86 -11.56
CA PHE A 84 17.47 19.64 -11.22
C PHE A 84 16.44 19.85 -10.11
N GLU A 85 16.81 20.58 -9.04
CA GLU A 85 15.92 20.98 -7.96
C GLU A 85 14.73 21.80 -8.50
N ALA A 86 15.00 22.78 -9.38
CA ALA A 86 13.94 23.56 -10.02
C ALA A 86 13.04 22.73 -10.97
N GLY A 87 13.56 21.63 -11.51
CA GLY A 87 12.83 20.71 -12.40
C GLY A 87 12.05 19.62 -11.68
N LEU A 88 12.18 19.49 -10.35
CA LEU A 88 11.61 18.37 -9.59
C LEU A 88 10.08 18.32 -9.67
N ASP A 89 9.42 19.47 -9.60
CA ASP A 89 7.96 19.57 -9.72
C ASP A 89 7.45 19.07 -11.08
N GLU A 90 8.20 19.30 -12.16
CA GLU A 90 7.85 18.80 -13.49
C GLU A 90 8.04 17.27 -13.58
N ILE A 91 9.07 16.73 -12.92
CA ILE A 91 9.27 15.28 -12.80
C ILE A 91 8.09 14.65 -12.06
N VAL A 92 7.65 15.25 -10.94
CA VAL A 92 6.47 14.81 -10.20
C VAL A 92 5.22 14.87 -11.08
N ALA A 93 4.97 16.00 -11.74
CA ALA A 93 3.81 16.19 -12.61
C ALA A 93 3.77 15.18 -13.78
N SER A 94 4.92 14.94 -14.42
CA SER A 94 5.04 13.96 -15.51
C SER A 94 4.79 12.53 -15.03
N THR A 95 5.24 12.19 -13.82
CA THR A 95 5.02 10.88 -13.18
C THR A 95 3.55 10.66 -12.90
N VAL A 96 2.88 11.63 -12.25
CA VAL A 96 1.44 11.56 -11.94
C VAL A 96 0.62 11.45 -13.22
N LYS A 97 0.99 12.19 -14.26
CA LYS A 97 0.33 12.13 -15.57
C LYS A 97 0.42 10.73 -16.21
N GLU A 98 1.56 10.07 -16.11
CA GLU A 98 1.77 8.72 -16.67
C GLU A 98 1.13 7.61 -15.82
N LEU A 99 0.98 7.83 -14.50
CA LEU A 99 0.22 6.93 -13.64
C LEU A 99 -1.28 6.94 -13.96
N GLY A 100 -1.82 8.08 -14.39
CA GLY A 100 -3.21 8.24 -14.80
C GLY A 100 -4.17 8.37 -13.61
N ASP A 101 -5.42 7.94 -13.80
CA ASP A 101 -6.47 8.20 -12.82
C ASP A 101 -6.24 7.49 -11.47
N GLY A 102 -6.55 8.20 -10.40
CA GLY A 102 -6.34 7.82 -9.01
C GLY A 102 -4.87 7.59 -8.61
N ALA A 103 -3.90 8.11 -9.37
CA ALA A 103 -2.50 8.07 -8.96
C ALA A 103 -2.32 8.49 -7.49
N PRO A 104 -1.45 7.82 -6.72
CA PRO A 104 -1.13 8.26 -5.37
C PRO A 104 -0.52 9.66 -5.42
N ALA A 105 -0.68 10.41 -4.32
CA ALA A 105 -0.03 11.71 -4.20
C ALA A 105 1.48 11.49 -4.07
N ILE A 106 2.27 12.26 -4.82
CA ILE A 106 3.73 12.23 -4.76
C ILE A 106 4.19 13.60 -4.30
N GLU A 107 4.82 13.64 -3.13
CA GLU A 107 5.48 14.83 -2.61
C GLU A 107 6.98 14.57 -2.64
N ALA A 108 7.74 15.40 -3.34
CA ALA A 108 9.18 15.24 -3.47
C ALA A 108 9.89 16.54 -3.08
N ASP A 109 11.05 16.40 -2.46
CA ASP A 109 11.88 17.52 -2.05
C ASP A 109 13.37 17.21 -2.27
N TRP A 110 14.13 18.26 -2.52
CA TRP A 110 15.57 18.18 -2.65
C TRP A 110 16.24 18.16 -1.28
N MET A 111 17.26 17.32 -1.12
CA MET A 111 18.02 17.21 0.11
C MET A 111 19.52 17.28 -0.16
N ALA A 112 20.24 17.92 0.76
CA ALA A 112 21.70 17.82 0.79
C ALA A 112 22.11 16.36 1.06
N ALA A 113 23.26 15.96 0.51
CA ALA A 113 23.77 14.60 0.61
C ALA A 113 23.86 14.07 2.07
N TYR A 114 24.19 14.96 3.03
CA TYR A 114 24.25 14.59 4.45
C TYR A 114 22.89 14.29 5.04
N ASP A 115 21.92 15.18 4.81
CA ASP A 115 20.56 15.01 5.34
C ASP A 115 19.88 13.80 4.70
N ALA A 116 20.18 13.52 3.44
CA ALA A 116 19.70 12.33 2.73
C ALA A 116 20.20 11.03 3.35
N CYS A 117 21.50 10.94 3.64
CA CYS A 117 22.09 9.78 4.34
C CYS A 117 21.46 9.60 5.73
N ALA A 118 21.27 10.69 6.48
CA ALA A 118 20.62 10.67 7.79
C ALA A 118 19.15 10.19 7.70
N ALA A 119 18.37 10.70 6.74
CA ALA A 119 16.98 10.28 6.51
C ALA A 119 16.88 8.82 6.04
N ALA A 120 17.82 8.38 5.20
CA ALA A 120 17.93 6.99 4.79
C ALA A 120 18.37 6.06 5.94
N GLY A 121 19.01 6.60 6.98
CA GLY A 121 19.63 5.82 8.05
C GLY A 121 20.91 5.11 7.60
N VAL A 122 21.59 5.69 6.61
CA VAL A 122 22.82 5.18 6.00
C VAL A 122 23.98 6.10 6.41
N ASP A 123 25.12 5.51 6.80
CA ASP A 123 26.33 6.28 7.05
C ASP A 123 26.97 6.69 5.72
N MET A 124 27.54 7.89 5.63
CA MET A 124 28.23 8.37 4.42
C MET A 124 29.37 7.45 3.98
N VAL A 125 29.98 6.73 4.92
CA VAL A 125 31.03 5.74 4.62
C VAL A 125 30.46 4.50 3.90
N GLY A 126 29.16 4.24 4.05
CA GLY A 126 28.46 3.12 3.43
C GLY A 126 27.90 3.39 2.03
N VAL A 127 28.02 4.61 1.51
CA VAL A 127 27.57 4.93 0.15
C VAL A 127 28.65 4.53 -0.84
N GLU A 128 28.29 3.81 -1.91
CA GLU A 128 29.26 3.32 -2.89
C GLU A 128 29.95 4.47 -3.65
N LYS A 129 29.23 5.58 -3.86
CA LYS A 129 29.70 6.74 -4.61
C LYS A 129 29.47 8.04 -3.83
N PRO A 130 30.34 9.05 -3.99
CA PRO A 130 30.08 10.36 -3.42
C PRO A 130 28.77 10.91 -3.99
N LEU A 131 27.98 11.55 -3.12
CA LEU A 131 26.71 12.16 -3.49
C LEU A 131 26.85 13.68 -3.56
N VAL A 132 26.19 14.30 -4.52
CA VAL A 132 26.06 15.76 -4.63
C VAL A 132 24.80 16.26 -3.95
N GLY A 133 23.77 15.41 -3.90
CA GLY A 133 22.49 15.65 -3.23
C GLY A 133 21.59 14.44 -3.35
N ALA A 134 20.33 14.59 -2.99
CA ALA A 134 19.33 13.53 -3.11
C ALA A 134 17.93 14.10 -3.30
N VAL A 135 17.04 13.24 -3.78
CA VAL A 135 15.60 13.47 -3.76
C VAL A 135 14.99 12.59 -2.68
N SER A 136 14.26 13.20 -1.76
CA SER A 136 13.35 12.48 -0.87
C SER A 136 11.94 12.59 -1.43
N ALA A 137 11.22 11.48 -1.51
CA ALA A 137 9.82 11.50 -1.92
C ALA A 137 8.95 10.64 -1.01
N THR A 138 7.74 11.14 -0.76
CA THR A 138 6.68 10.44 -0.06
C THR A 138 5.54 10.20 -1.02
N ILE A 139 5.25 8.93 -1.26
CA ILE A 139 4.12 8.47 -2.08
C ILE A 139 3.01 8.10 -1.11
N SER A 140 1.88 8.80 -1.16
CA SER A 140 0.75 8.57 -0.24
C SER A 140 -0.45 7.99 -0.99
N GLY A 141 -0.83 6.78 -0.59
CA GLY A 141 -2.03 6.10 -1.05
C GLY A 141 -3.30 6.58 -0.34
N GLN A 142 -4.47 6.09 -0.78
CA GLN A 142 -5.76 6.43 -0.16
C GLN A 142 -6.04 5.66 1.15
N ASP A 143 -5.20 4.71 1.51
CA ASP A 143 -5.39 3.77 2.63
C ASP A 143 -4.67 4.18 3.92
N GLY A 144 -4.11 5.40 3.96
CA GLY A 144 -3.32 5.89 5.10
C GLY A 144 -1.93 5.26 5.19
N ARG A 145 -1.49 4.54 4.15
CA ARG A 145 -0.11 4.09 4.01
C ARG A 145 0.63 5.01 3.06
N SER A 146 1.92 5.14 3.32
CA SER A 146 2.81 5.89 2.47
C SER A 146 4.09 5.09 2.23
N LEU A 147 4.72 5.35 1.11
CA LEU A 147 6.02 4.82 0.76
C LEU A 147 7.01 5.98 0.71
N GLN A 148 8.03 5.93 1.56
CA GLN A 148 9.09 6.93 1.60
C GLN A 148 10.32 6.36 0.89
N ILE A 149 10.81 7.13 -0.07
CA ILE A 149 12.00 6.80 -0.85
C ILE A 149 13.02 7.92 -0.76
N VAL A 150 14.30 7.55 -0.74
CA VAL A 150 15.40 8.50 -0.82
C VAL A 150 16.34 8.03 -1.93
N VAL A 151 16.55 8.90 -2.92
CA VAL A 151 17.35 8.63 -4.11
C VAL A 151 18.53 9.59 -4.12
N GLY A 152 19.74 9.06 -3.90
CA GLY A 152 20.99 9.81 -3.97
C GLY A 152 21.38 10.10 -5.41
N ILE A 153 21.97 11.27 -5.65
CA ILE A 153 22.48 11.68 -6.96
C ILE A 153 23.99 11.85 -6.88
N THR A 154 24.68 11.20 -7.81
CA THR A 154 26.14 11.19 -7.90
C THR A 154 26.66 12.28 -8.85
N PRO A 155 27.94 12.69 -8.74
CA PRO A 155 28.57 13.66 -9.65
C PRO A 155 28.56 13.22 -11.12
N ASP A 156 28.49 11.91 -11.37
CA ASP A 156 28.45 11.33 -12.71
C ASP A 156 27.07 11.40 -13.37
N SER A 157 26.13 12.16 -12.78
CA SER A 157 24.74 12.25 -13.22
C SER A 157 24.06 10.88 -13.28
N THR A 158 24.31 10.06 -12.26
CA THR A 158 23.63 8.78 -12.04
C THR A 158 22.95 8.77 -10.68
N CYS A 159 21.82 8.07 -10.55
CA CYS A 159 21.13 7.91 -9.27
C CYS A 159 21.46 6.59 -8.57
N GLU A 160 21.45 6.61 -7.25
CA GLU A 160 21.57 5.44 -6.38
C GLU A 160 20.40 5.44 -5.39
N LEU A 161 19.75 4.29 -5.19
CA LEU A 161 18.64 4.18 -4.24
C LEU A 161 19.19 3.99 -2.82
N LEU A 162 18.96 4.97 -1.94
CA LEU A 162 19.46 4.93 -0.56
C LEU A 162 18.46 4.30 0.42
N SER A 163 17.16 4.52 0.21
CA SER A 163 16.13 4.01 1.11
C SER A 163 14.82 3.74 0.36
N TRP A 164 14.16 2.65 0.73
CA TRP A 164 12.82 2.27 0.29
C TRP A 164 12.04 1.73 1.47
N LYS A 165 11.18 2.55 2.08
CA LYS A 165 10.52 2.24 3.35
C LYS A 165 9.03 2.48 3.27
N ALA A 166 8.24 1.41 3.42
CA ALA A 166 6.81 1.54 3.64
C ALA A 166 6.56 2.06 5.07
N VAL A 167 5.80 3.14 5.20
CA VAL A 167 5.46 3.81 6.45
C VAL A 167 3.94 3.89 6.57
N SER A 168 3.41 3.31 7.64
CA SER A 168 2.00 3.50 8.03
C SER A 168 1.90 4.70 8.96
N THR A 169 1.21 5.77 8.54
CA THR A 169 0.85 6.86 9.44
C THR A 169 -0.39 6.43 10.21
N TRP A 170 -0.22 6.07 11.47
CA TRP A 170 -1.35 5.77 12.34
C TRP A 170 -2.03 7.08 12.74
N THR A 171 -3.05 7.51 11.98
CA THR A 171 -3.94 8.59 12.38
C THR A 171 -4.87 8.05 13.47
N GLU A 172 -4.49 8.23 14.74
CA GLU A 172 -5.49 8.21 15.83
C GLU A 172 -6.40 9.45 15.68
N GLU A 173 -7.30 9.41 14.71
CA GLU A 173 -8.53 10.20 14.72
C GLU A 173 -9.74 9.27 14.86
N GLY A 174 -9.56 8.22 15.68
CA GLY A 174 -10.68 7.53 16.29
C GLY A 174 -11.17 8.42 17.42
N ALA A 175 -12.33 9.05 17.24
CA ALA A 175 -13.12 9.56 18.35
C ALA A 175 -13.05 8.54 19.48
N GLY A 176 -12.72 8.99 20.70
CA GLY A 176 -12.54 8.17 21.89
C GLY A 176 -13.80 7.41 22.27
N GLU A 177 -14.18 6.42 21.47
CA GLU A 177 -15.20 5.45 21.78
C GLU A 177 -14.52 4.44 22.70
N THR A 178 -14.76 4.64 23.99
CA THR A 178 -14.48 3.69 25.05
C THR A 178 -15.03 2.31 24.67
N LEU A 179 -14.17 1.43 24.15
CA LEU A 179 -14.49 0.03 23.83
C LEU A 179 -14.83 -0.84 25.06
N TRP A 180 -14.95 -0.22 26.24
CA TRP A 180 -15.14 -0.87 27.53
C TRP A 180 -16.25 -0.22 28.36
N ALA A 181 -17.38 0.12 27.72
CA ALA A 181 -18.62 0.40 28.44
C ALA A 181 -19.61 -0.76 28.24
N GLY A 182 -19.36 -1.86 28.94
CA GLY A 182 -20.18 -3.06 29.01
C GLY A 182 -19.67 -4.00 30.09
#